data_AF-A0A2R6F7T9-F1
#
_entry.id   AF-A0A2R6F7T9-F1
#
_cell.length_a   1.000
_cell.length_b   1.000
_cell.length_c   1.000
_cell.angle_alpha   90.00
_cell.angle_beta   90.00
_cell.angle_gamma   90.00
#
_symmetry.space_group_name_H-M   'P 1'
#
loop_
_entity.id
_entity.type
_entity.pdbx_description
1 polymer ?
#
loop_
_entity_poly.entity_id
_entity_poly.type
_entity_poly.pdbx_seq_one_letter_code
_entity_poly.pdbx_strand_id
1 'polypeptide(L)'
;MSERRSKTGERSEENERSDAEERLDADERATGDEEEGRKADEVLDLVGQYDTCRLLAHARREPMSARELADRCGMSLSTVYRRTDALSEQDLLDEQTQPDRDGNHYRTFEASVERISMIVEQGAFGVDVQYRRDLTDKFEAFWQDLAGGAAD
;
A
#
# COMPACT_ATOMS: atom_id res chain seq x y z
N MET A 1 31.23 42.61 43.13
CA MET A 1 30.09 42.04 43.87
C MET A 1 29.01 41.68 42.87
N SER A 2 28.46 40.45 42.98
CA SER A 2 27.23 39.93 42.35
C SER A 2 27.09 40.01 40.82
N GLU A 3 26.52 39.03 40.11
CA GLU A 3 25.52 38.04 40.53
C GLU A 3 25.66 36.77 39.68
N ARG A 4 25.66 35.61 40.35
CA ARG A 4 25.29 34.33 39.74
C ARG A 4 23.81 34.41 39.38
N ARG A 5 23.43 34.13 38.13
CA ARG A 5 22.09 33.68 37.80
C ARG A 5 22.15 32.32 37.12
N SER A 6 21.36 31.43 37.69
CA SER A 6 21.30 29.99 37.52
C SER A 6 21.15 29.54 36.07
N LYS A 7 22.05 28.66 35.61
CA LYS A 7 21.95 27.92 34.34
C LYS A 7 21.47 26.48 34.57
N THR A 8 20.68 26.28 35.63
CA THR A 8 20.24 24.95 36.10
C THR A 8 18.81 24.63 35.69
N GLY A 9 18.03 25.60 35.20
CA GLY A 9 16.65 25.37 34.73
C GLY A 9 16.54 24.86 33.29
N GLU A 10 17.33 25.42 32.36
CA GLU A 10 17.24 25.09 30.93
C GLU A 10 17.60 23.63 30.61
N ARG A 11 18.49 23.02 31.40
CA ARG A 11 18.95 21.64 31.17
C ARG A 11 17.93 20.57 31.59
N SER A 12 16.93 20.92 32.41
CA SER A 12 15.84 20.02 32.78
C SER A 12 14.76 19.99 31.71
N GLU A 13 14.40 21.15 31.14
CA GLU A 13 13.37 21.25 30.09
C GLU A 13 13.83 20.65 28.75
N GLU A 14 15.13 20.73 28.44
CA GLU A 14 15.73 20.14 27.23
C GLU A 14 15.78 18.60 27.31
N ASN A 15 15.99 18.04 28.50
CA ASN A 15 16.03 16.59 28.72
C ASN A 15 14.61 15.98 28.71
N GLU A 16 13.62 16.68 29.28
CA GLU A 16 12.21 16.27 29.24
C GLU A 16 11.61 16.36 27.83
N ARG A 17 12.08 17.29 26.99
CA ARG A 17 11.70 17.34 25.56
C ARG A 17 12.31 16.20 24.75
N SER A 18 13.60 15.90 24.96
CA SER A 18 14.28 14.77 24.29
C SER A 18 13.62 13.44 24.63
N ASP A 19 13.28 13.22 25.91
CA ASP A 19 12.59 12.01 26.36
C ASP A 19 11.15 11.93 25.81
N ALA A 20 10.50 13.06 25.54
CA ALA A 20 9.17 13.10 24.93
C ALA A 20 9.21 12.84 23.42
N GLU A 21 10.19 13.37 22.69
CA GLU A 21 10.39 13.14 21.26
C GLU A 21 10.73 11.66 20.97
N GLU A 22 11.61 11.04 21.75
CA GLU A 22 11.96 9.62 21.57
C GLU A 22 10.77 8.68 21.83
N ARG A 23 9.88 9.06 22.75
CA ARG A 23 8.65 8.31 23.02
C ARG A 23 7.61 8.45 21.90
N LEU A 24 7.53 9.61 21.26
CA LEU A 24 6.64 9.83 20.11
C LEU A 24 7.11 9.00 18.91
N ASP A 25 8.41 9.00 18.61
CA ASP A 25 9.00 8.19 17.53
C ASP A 25 8.80 6.68 17.73
N ALA A 26 8.87 6.19 18.97
CA ALA A 26 8.67 4.77 19.26
C ALA A 26 7.19 4.36 19.10
N ASP A 27 6.26 5.22 19.48
CA ASP A 27 4.82 5.00 19.35
C ASP A 27 4.37 5.03 17.88
N GLU A 28 4.93 5.94 17.08
CA GLU A 28 4.70 6.02 15.62
C GLU A 28 5.23 4.76 14.90
N ARG A 29 6.43 4.28 15.26
CA ARG A 29 6.99 3.03 14.69
C ARG A 29 6.17 1.81 15.06
N ALA A 30 5.76 1.69 16.33
CA ALA A 30 4.93 0.57 16.78
C ALA A 30 3.56 0.56 16.09
N THR A 31 2.95 1.73 15.90
CA THR A 31 1.69 1.87 15.16
C THR A 31 1.87 1.50 13.68
N GLY A 32 2.99 1.91 13.07
CA GLY A 32 3.34 1.54 11.70
C GLY A 32 3.50 0.03 11.51
N ASP A 33 4.23 -0.64 12.41
CA ASP A 33 4.43 -2.10 12.35
C ASP A 33 3.10 -2.88 12.51
N GLU A 34 2.20 -2.42 13.40
CA GLU A 34 0.87 -3.03 13.59
C GLU A 34 -0.04 -2.81 12.38
N GLU A 35 0.02 -1.64 11.74
CA GLU A 35 -0.72 -1.35 10.52
C GLU A 35 -0.20 -2.14 9.32
N GLU A 36 1.11 -2.25 9.18
CA GLU A 36 1.75 -3.04 8.12
C GLU A 36 1.44 -4.54 8.29
N GLY A 37 1.45 -5.05 9.53
CA GLY A 37 1.02 -6.42 9.83
C GLY A 37 -0.44 -6.68 9.44
N ARG A 38 -1.35 -5.75 9.75
CA ARG A 38 -2.77 -5.86 9.37
C ARG A 38 -2.98 -5.86 7.86
N LYS A 39 -2.26 -4.98 7.15
CA LYS A 39 -2.30 -4.93 5.68
C LYS A 39 -1.79 -6.25 5.07
N ALA A 40 -0.74 -6.83 5.65
CA ALA A 40 -0.23 -8.13 5.21
C ALA A 40 -1.28 -9.25 5.40
N ASP A 41 -1.96 -9.29 6.54
CA ASP A 41 -3.03 -10.27 6.80
C ASP A 41 -4.19 -10.13 5.78
N GLU A 42 -4.64 -8.90 5.50
CA GLU A 42 -5.71 -8.63 4.53
C GLU A 42 -5.32 -9.08 3.10
N VAL A 43 -4.08 -8.79 2.68
CA VAL A 43 -3.56 -9.26 1.39
C VAL A 43 -3.52 -10.79 1.34
N LEU A 44 -3.04 -11.46 2.40
CA LEU A 44 -2.94 -12.91 2.48
C LEU A 44 -4.31 -13.60 2.48
N ASP A 45 -5.28 -13.05 3.20
CA ASP A 45 -6.66 -13.54 3.20
C ASP A 45 -7.28 -13.50 1.80
N LEU A 46 -6.96 -12.46 1.03
CA LEU A 46 -7.42 -12.33 -0.35
C LEU A 46 -6.73 -13.33 -1.29
N VAL A 47 -5.39 -13.38 -1.29
CA VAL A 47 -4.64 -14.21 -2.25
C VAL A 47 -4.56 -15.68 -1.87
N GLY A 48 -4.86 -16.02 -0.61
CA GLY A 48 -5.06 -17.40 -0.17
C GLY A 48 -6.27 -18.08 -0.85
N GLN A 49 -7.19 -17.29 -1.42
CA GLN A 49 -8.35 -17.79 -2.16
C GLN A 49 -7.96 -18.06 -3.62
N TYR A 50 -7.99 -19.33 -4.06
CA TYR A 50 -7.63 -19.73 -5.43
C TYR A 50 -8.34 -18.91 -6.52
N ASP A 51 -9.64 -18.69 -6.34
CA ASP A 51 -10.48 -17.92 -7.25
C ASP A 51 -10.03 -16.44 -7.36
N THR A 52 -9.49 -15.85 -6.28
CA THR A 52 -8.99 -14.47 -6.28
C THR A 52 -7.72 -14.37 -7.11
N CYS A 53 -6.81 -15.32 -6.93
CA CYS A 53 -5.62 -15.45 -7.77
C CYS A 53 -5.97 -15.63 -9.25
N ARG A 54 -7.02 -16.39 -9.58
CA ARG A 54 -7.51 -16.50 -10.97
C ARG A 54 -8.04 -15.17 -11.51
N LEU A 55 -8.81 -14.44 -10.70
CA LEU A 55 -9.33 -13.12 -11.07
C LEU A 55 -8.18 -12.16 -11.40
N LEU A 56 -7.19 -12.05 -10.50
CA LEU A 56 -5.99 -11.24 -10.72
C LEU A 56 -5.21 -11.66 -11.98
N ALA A 57 -5.03 -12.96 -12.20
CA ALA A 57 -4.34 -13.47 -13.38
C ALA A 57 -5.08 -13.14 -14.70
N HIS A 58 -6.41 -13.15 -14.69
CA HIS A 58 -7.21 -12.70 -15.84
C HIS A 58 -7.09 -11.18 -16.04
N ALA A 59 -7.32 -10.39 -14.99
CA ALA A 59 -7.23 -8.93 -15.02
C ALA A 59 -5.80 -8.40 -15.30
N ARG A 60 -4.76 -9.23 -15.15
CA ARG A 60 -3.38 -8.88 -15.51
C ARG A 60 -3.13 -8.93 -17.03
N ARG A 61 -3.92 -9.70 -17.78
CA ARG A 61 -3.72 -9.84 -19.23
C ARG A 61 -4.26 -8.63 -19.99
N GLU A 62 -5.39 -8.10 -19.53
CA GLU A 62 -6.13 -6.98 -20.12
C GLU A 62 -7.15 -6.47 -19.09
N PRO A 63 -7.56 -5.19 -19.13
CA PRO A 63 -8.68 -4.69 -18.33
C PRO A 63 -9.97 -5.47 -18.62
N MET A 64 -10.72 -5.84 -17.58
CA MET A 64 -11.95 -6.62 -17.72
C MET A 64 -13.09 -6.05 -16.88
N SER A 65 -14.30 -6.10 -17.40
CA SER A 65 -15.51 -5.79 -16.63
C SER A 65 -15.81 -6.86 -15.58
N ALA A 66 -16.63 -6.51 -14.58
CA ALA A 66 -17.10 -7.48 -13.58
C ALA A 66 -17.83 -8.68 -14.21
N ARG A 67 -18.56 -8.47 -15.32
CA ARG A 67 -19.24 -9.56 -16.05
C ARG A 67 -18.24 -10.51 -16.70
N GLU A 68 -17.21 -9.99 -17.37
CA GLU A 68 -16.19 -10.82 -18.00
C GLU A 68 -15.40 -11.63 -16.96
N LEU A 69 -15.09 -11.03 -15.81
CA LEU A 69 -14.45 -11.73 -14.70
C LEU A 69 -15.36 -12.82 -14.12
N ALA A 70 -16.67 -12.55 -13.98
CA ALA A 70 -17.65 -13.53 -13.52
C ALA A 70 -17.68 -14.76 -14.45
N ASP A 71 -17.77 -14.51 -15.76
CA ASP A 71 -17.83 -15.57 -16.77
C ASP A 71 -16.52 -16.37 -16.83
N ARG A 72 -15.35 -15.70 -16.88
CA ARG A 72 -14.04 -16.37 -16.99
C ARG A 72 -13.68 -17.15 -15.73
N CYS A 73 -14.05 -16.64 -14.56
CA CYS A 73 -13.72 -17.28 -13.29
C CYS A 73 -14.79 -18.28 -12.83
N GLY A 74 -15.99 -18.26 -13.42
CA GLY A 74 -17.12 -19.09 -12.97
C GLY A 74 -17.72 -18.61 -11.64
N MET A 75 -17.68 -17.30 -11.39
CA MET A 75 -18.17 -16.68 -10.16
C MET A 75 -19.50 -15.97 -10.38
N SER A 76 -20.29 -15.82 -9.31
CA SER A 76 -21.44 -14.91 -9.35
C SER A 76 -20.96 -13.45 -9.42
N LEU A 77 -21.75 -12.59 -10.06
CA LEU A 77 -21.43 -11.17 -10.19
C LEU A 77 -21.27 -10.48 -8.82
N SER A 78 -22.08 -10.84 -7.82
CA SER A 78 -21.94 -10.32 -6.45
C SER A 78 -20.62 -10.73 -5.79
N THR A 79 -20.14 -11.95 -6.06
CA THR A 79 -18.83 -12.40 -5.56
C THR A 79 -17.69 -11.68 -6.26
N VAL A 80 -17.83 -11.38 -7.56
CA VAL A 80 -16.83 -10.58 -8.28
C VAL A 80 -16.74 -9.19 -7.68
N TYR A 81 -17.85 -8.45 -7.53
CA TYR A 81 -17.83 -7.11 -6.93
C TYR A 81 -17.18 -7.11 -5.54
N ARG A 82 -17.59 -8.03 -4.65
CA ARG A 82 -16.99 -8.13 -3.32
C ARG A 82 -15.48 -8.34 -3.36
N ARG A 83 -14.97 -9.11 -4.33
CA ARG A 83 -13.53 -9.36 -4.47
C ARG A 83 -12.79 -8.21 -5.14
N THR A 84 -13.37 -7.61 -6.18
CA THR A 84 -12.74 -6.47 -6.85
C THR A 84 -12.65 -5.28 -5.92
N ASP A 85 -13.69 -5.03 -5.12
CA ASP A 85 -13.68 -3.96 -4.11
C ASP A 85 -12.57 -4.20 -3.08
N ALA A 86 -12.51 -5.40 -2.49
CA ALA A 86 -11.48 -5.73 -1.50
C ALA A 86 -10.05 -5.73 -2.07
N LEU A 87 -9.87 -6.16 -3.34
CA LEU A 87 -8.56 -6.07 -4.00
C LEU A 87 -8.15 -4.63 -4.32
N SER A 88 -9.11 -3.77 -4.69
CA SER A 88 -8.86 -2.35 -4.95
C SER A 88 -8.58 -1.57 -3.67
N GLU A 89 -9.21 -1.93 -2.55
CA GLU A 89 -8.87 -1.37 -1.22
C GLU A 89 -7.42 -1.63 -0.81
N GLN A 90 -6.84 -2.73 -1.30
CA GLN A 90 -5.44 -3.11 -1.07
C GLN A 90 -4.49 -2.68 -2.20
N ASP A 91 -4.95 -1.83 -3.12
CA ASP A 91 -4.21 -1.36 -4.31
C ASP A 91 -3.73 -2.49 -5.25
N LEU A 92 -4.24 -3.72 -5.11
CA LEU A 92 -3.87 -4.87 -5.95
C LEU A 92 -4.58 -4.87 -7.32
N LEU A 93 -5.62 -4.05 -7.46
CA LEU A 93 -6.46 -3.96 -8.64
C LEU A 93 -6.89 -2.51 -8.88
N ASP A 94 -6.64 -2.02 -10.09
CA ASP A 94 -7.06 -0.68 -10.51
C ASP A 94 -8.47 -0.73 -11.08
N GLU A 95 -9.33 0.19 -10.63
CA GLU A 95 -10.67 0.39 -11.18
C GLU A 95 -10.69 1.59 -12.15
N GLN A 96 -11.27 1.39 -13.33
CA GLN A 96 -11.55 2.45 -14.29
C GLN A 96 -13.03 2.44 -14.66
N THR A 97 -13.65 3.63 -14.68
CA THR A 97 -15.02 3.81 -15.14
C THR A 97 -15.02 4.11 -16.64
N GLN A 98 -15.65 3.24 -17.44
CA GLN A 98 -15.76 3.44 -18.87
C GLN A 98 -17.06 4.19 -19.22
N PRO A 99 -17.00 5.22 -20.10
CA PRO A 99 -18.18 5.85 -20.65
C PRO A 99 -18.83 4.94 -21.70
N ASP A 100 -20.10 4.62 -21.49
CA ASP A 100 -20.93 3.92 -22.48
C ASP A 100 -21.80 4.91 -23.25
N ARG A 101 -22.02 4.64 -24.54
CA ARG A 101 -22.84 5.49 -25.43
C ARG A 101 -24.31 5.51 -25.04
N ASP A 102 -24.77 4.49 -24.32
CA ASP A 102 -26.15 4.36 -23.85
C ASP A 102 -26.35 4.88 -22.40
N GLY A 103 -25.31 5.49 -21.80
CA GLY A 103 -25.38 6.14 -20.49
C GLY A 103 -25.19 5.20 -19.29
N ASN A 104 -24.98 3.90 -19.51
CA ASN A 104 -24.66 2.96 -18.44
C ASN A 104 -23.15 2.82 -18.28
N HIS A 105 -22.55 3.66 -17.42
CA HIS A 105 -21.15 3.51 -17.06
C HIS A 105 -20.89 2.11 -16.49
N TYR A 106 -19.85 1.44 -16.98
CA TYR A 106 -19.41 0.16 -16.44
C TYR A 106 -17.96 0.25 -15.97
N ARG A 107 -17.65 -0.50 -14.91
CA ARG A 107 -16.31 -0.57 -14.33
C ARG A 107 -15.51 -1.65 -15.02
N THR A 108 -14.28 -1.33 -15.38
CA THR A 108 -13.25 -2.29 -15.80
C THR A 108 -12.15 -2.33 -14.76
N PHE A 109 -11.58 -3.51 -14.58
CA PHE A 109 -10.60 -3.80 -13.56
C PHE A 109 -9.33 -4.33 -14.21
N GLU A 110 -8.18 -3.85 -13.74
CA GLU A 110 -6.87 -4.26 -14.23
C GLU A 110 -5.93 -4.53 -13.07
N ALA A 111 -5.18 -5.65 -13.10
CA ALA A 111 -4.25 -5.96 -12.02
C ALA A 111 -3.05 -4.99 -12.02
N SER A 112 -2.96 -4.17 -10.99
CA SER A 112 -1.82 -3.27 -10.72
C SER A 112 -0.63 -4.05 -10.16
N VAL A 113 -0.90 -5.08 -9.36
CA VAL A 113 0.12 -5.94 -8.77
C VAL A 113 0.85 -6.74 -9.85
N GLU A 114 2.16 -6.83 -9.70
CA GLU A 114 3.05 -7.62 -10.54
C GLU A 114 3.55 -8.88 -9.83
N ARG A 115 3.89 -8.75 -8.54
CA ARG A 115 4.42 -9.86 -7.74
C ARG A 115 3.99 -9.70 -6.29
N ILE A 116 3.63 -10.83 -5.68
CA ILE A 116 3.40 -10.96 -4.25
C ILE A 116 4.31 -12.07 -3.76
N SER A 117 5.16 -11.77 -2.78
CA SER A 117 6.13 -12.71 -2.23
C SER A 117 5.91 -12.85 -0.72
N MET A 118 5.82 -14.08 -0.23
CA MET A 118 5.83 -14.36 1.20
C MET A 118 7.21 -14.89 1.57
N ILE A 119 7.80 -14.29 2.61
CA ILE A 119 9.10 -14.69 3.15
C ILE A 119 8.84 -15.18 4.57
N VAL A 120 9.36 -16.36 4.91
CA VAL A 120 9.22 -16.96 6.25
C VAL A 120 10.61 -17.18 6.83
N GLU A 121 10.96 -16.42 7.86
CA GLU A 121 12.29 -16.41 8.47
C GLU A 121 12.20 -16.21 9.99
N GLN A 122 13.04 -16.92 10.75
CA GLN A 122 13.17 -16.78 12.21
C GLN A 122 11.85 -16.87 13.00
N GLY A 123 10.89 -17.66 12.53
CA GLY A 123 9.59 -17.83 13.19
C GLY A 123 8.60 -16.68 12.93
N ALA A 124 8.95 -15.76 12.04
CA ALA A 124 8.08 -14.72 11.52
C ALA A 124 7.84 -14.91 10.01
N PHE A 125 6.89 -14.16 9.46
CA PHE A 125 6.73 -14.03 8.02
C PHE A 125 6.52 -12.56 7.64
N GLY A 126 6.84 -12.22 6.39
CA GLY A 126 6.59 -10.92 5.79
C GLY A 126 6.00 -11.09 4.39
N VAL A 127 5.31 -10.05 3.92
CA VAL A 127 4.69 -10.01 2.59
C VAL A 127 5.24 -8.81 1.83
N ASP A 128 5.87 -9.07 0.69
CA ASP A 128 6.34 -8.05 -0.25
C ASP A 128 5.40 -7.99 -1.45
N VAL A 129 4.82 -6.82 -1.71
CA VAL A 129 3.92 -6.57 -2.85
C VAL A 129 4.58 -5.57 -3.78
N GLN A 130 4.77 -5.96 -5.04
CA GLN A 130 5.36 -5.12 -6.07
C GLN A 130 4.29 -4.73 -7.08
N TYR A 131 4.13 -3.44 -7.32
CA TYR A 131 3.15 -2.90 -8.26
C TYR A 131 3.82 -2.50 -9.58
N ARG A 132 3.06 -2.55 -10.67
CA ARG A 132 3.51 -2.11 -12.00
C ARG A 132 3.82 -0.61 -12.06
N ARG A 133 3.10 0.20 -11.27
CA ARG A 133 3.27 1.67 -11.25
C ARG A 133 4.51 2.13 -10.49
N ASP A 134 5.06 1.29 -9.61
CA ASP A 134 6.32 1.58 -8.93
C ASP A 134 7.49 1.82 -9.90
N LEU A 135 7.45 1.29 -11.13
CA LEU A 135 8.48 1.60 -12.12
C LEU A 135 8.36 3.03 -12.67
N THR A 136 7.17 3.63 -12.71
CA THR A 136 6.98 5.01 -13.18
C THR A 136 7.21 6.01 -12.05
N ASP A 137 6.71 5.73 -10.85
CA ASP A 137 6.89 6.62 -9.69
C ASP A 137 8.35 6.59 -9.17
N LYS A 138 9.02 5.42 -9.17
CA LYS A 138 10.46 5.35 -8.87
C LYS A 138 11.31 5.95 -9.99
N PHE A 139 10.85 5.93 -11.24
CA PHE A 139 11.52 6.62 -12.35
C PHE A 139 11.39 8.14 -12.18
N GLU A 140 10.22 8.66 -11.84
CA GLU A 140 10.03 10.10 -11.60
C GLU A 140 10.81 10.58 -10.36
N ALA A 141 10.80 9.82 -9.27
CA ALA A 141 11.64 10.09 -8.10
C ALA A 141 13.15 10.03 -8.43
N PHE A 142 13.58 9.05 -9.24
CA PHE A 142 14.98 8.92 -9.69
C PHE A 142 15.42 10.06 -10.63
N TRP A 143 14.55 10.54 -11.52
CA TRP A 143 14.85 11.69 -12.37
C TRP A 143 14.80 13.01 -11.63
N GLN A 144 13.94 13.17 -10.62
CA GLN A 144 13.95 14.33 -9.74
C GLN A 144 15.25 14.40 -8.92
N ASP A 145 15.77 13.26 -8.47
CA ASP A 145 17.08 13.16 -7.80
C ASP A 145 18.25 13.52 -8.74
N LEU A 146 18.25 12.99 -9.98
CA LEU A 146 19.29 13.29 -10.97
C LEU A 146 19.22 14.75 -11.49
N ALA A 147 18.02 15.31 -11.62
CA ALA A 147 17.80 16.69 -12.05
C ALA A 147 18.04 17.71 -10.93
N GLY A 148 17.96 17.29 -9.67
CA GLY A 148 18.27 18.10 -8.48
C GLY A 148 19.76 18.28 -8.21
N GLY A 149 20.64 17.49 -8.85
CA GLY A 149 22.10 17.50 -8.64
C GLY A 149 22.90 18.49 -9.50
N ALA A 150 22.27 19.40 -10.26
CA ALA A 150 22.95 20.35 -11.15
C ALA A 150 22.93 21.82 -10.64
N ALA A 151 22.76 22.02 -9.34
CA ALA A 151 22.82 23.34 -8.72
C ALA A 151 23.50 23.29 -7.33
N ASP A 152 24.76 22.88 -7.29
CA ASP A 152 25.75 23.37 -6.30
C ASP A 152 27.16 23.29 -6.90
#